data_AF-A0A8K0LFW2-F1
#
_entry.id   AF-A0A8K0LFW2-F1
#
_cell.length_a   1.000
_cell.length_b   1.000
_cell.length_c   1.000
_cell.angle_alpha   90.00
_cell.angle_beta   90.00
_cell.angle_gamma   90.00
#
_symmetry.space_group_name_H-M   'P 1'
#
loop_
_entity.id
_entity.type
_entity.pdbx_description
1 polymer ?
#
loop_
_entity_poly.entity_id
_entity_poly.type
_entity_poly.pdbx_seq_one_letter_code
_entity_poly.pdbx_strand_id
1 'polypeptide(L)'
;MHIGSSAEQSWAVMQRMPGQDLEHAWPDMSEAARTRVATQIKAMVEELRAIKQDDGPWVGTCSRGSLSVPRGTDAITAGPFESVRDFHDFLNIPIRQHFPAERAQRLRAVYTDTCQVYFSHGNLIPEHIFVVPESGDITGVIDWDSAGFW
;
A
#
# COMPACT_ATOMS: atom_id res chain seq x y z
N MET A 1 11.63 15.89 -6.26
CA MET A 1 12.20 14.86 -5.36
C MET A 1 13.63 14.61 -5.81
N HIS A 2 14.58 14.60 -4.88
CA HIS A 2 15.97 14.22 -5.13
C HIS A 2 16.28 12.98 -4.30
N ILE A 3 16.80 11.94 -4.94
CA ILE A 3 17.19 10.69 -4.28
C ILE A 3 18.72 10.62 -4.32
N GLY A 4 19.32 10.32 -3.18
CA GLY A 4 20.75 10.09 -3.05
C GLY A 4 21.02 8.82 -2.25
N SER A 5 22.16 8.20 -2.51
CA SER A 5 22.64 7.07 -1.73
C SER A 5 24.15 7.12 -1.54
N SER A 6 24.60 6.46 -0.48
CA SER A 6 25.98 6.18 -0.13
C SER A 6 26.11 4.70 0.20
N ALA A 7 27.31 4.23 0.57
CA ALA A 7 27.52 2.83 0.95
C ALA A 7 26.68 2.41 2.19
N GLU A 8 26.30 3.36 3.05
CA GLU A 8 25.66 3.06 4.34
C GLU A 8 24.25 3.66 4.48
N GLN A 9 23.87 4.62 3.63
CA GLN A 9 22.63 5.37 3.79
C GLN A 9 22.02 5.76 2.45
N SER A 10 20.69 5.77 2.40
CA SER A 10 19.88 6.34 1.34
C SER A 10 19.02 7.48 1.90
N TRP A 11 18.82 8.54 1.11
CA TRP A 11 17.98 9.66 1.51
C TRP A 11 17.15 10.19 0.34
N ALA A 12 15.97 10.73 0.67
CA ALA A 12 15.11 11.42 -0.28
C ALA A 12 14.81 12.83 0.23
N VAL A 13 15.06 13.85 -0.60
CA VAL A 13 14.68 15.24 -0.33
C VAL A 13 13.52 15.61 -1.21
N MET A 14 12.44 16.06 -0.59
CA MET A 14 11.22 16.49 -1.27
C MET A 14 10.68 17.77 -0.65
N GLN A 15 9.87 18.48 -1.42
CA GLN A 15 9.12 19.62 -0.91
C GLN A 15 8.10 19.11 0.10
N ARG A 16 8.00 19.77 1.26
CA ARG A 16 6.97 19.45 2.26
C ARG A 16 5.59 19.68 1.66
N MET A 17 4.68 18.72 1.81
CA MET A 17 3.29 18.89 1.40
C MET A 17 2.64 20.00 2.23
N PRO A 18 1.86 20.91 1.61
CA PRO A 18 1.15 21.94 2.34
C PRO A 18 0.00 21.33 3.13
N GLY A 19 -0.46 22.04 4.17
CA GLY A 19 -1.52 21.55 5.05
C GLY A 19 -1.01 20.66 6.19
N GLN A 20 -1.94 19.89 6.74
CA GLN A 20 -1.77 19.01 7.90
C GLN A 20 -2.10 17.57 7.49
N ASP A 21 -1.46 16.59 8.13
CA ASP A 21 -1.81 15.19 7.90
C ASP A 21 -3.25 14.91 8.38
N LEU A 22 -3.87 13.91 7.77
CA LEU A 22 -5.29 13.64 7.95
C LEU A 22 -5.58 13.11 9.36
N GLU A 23 -4.66 12.37 9.99
CA GLU A 23 -4.85 11.87 11.35
C GLU A 23 -5.11 13.03 12.32
N HIS A 24 -4.23 14.04 12.30
CA HIS A 24 -4.35 15.20 13.18
C HIS A 24 -5.46 16.15 12.75
N ALA A 25 -5.72 16.30 11.45
CA ALA A 25 -6.75 17.22 10.95
C ALA A 25 -8.18 16.68 11.18
N TRP A 26 -8.38 15.37 11.07
CA TRP A 26 -9.71 14.75 11.05
C TRP A 26 -10.64 15.16 12.20
N PRO A 27 -10.20 15.19 13.48
CA PRO A 27 -11.07 15.52 14.62
C PRO A 27 -11.74 16.89 14.52
N ASP A 28 -11.06 17.87 13.92
CA ASP A 28 -11.49 19.27 13.86
C ASP A 28 -12.21 19.64 12.54
N MET A 29 -12.21 18.73 11.57
CA MET A 29 -12.86 18.93 10.28
C MET A 29 -14.39 18.88 10.37
N SER A 30 -15.04 19.73 9.58
CA SER A 30 -16.49 19.65 9.36
C SER A 30 -16.88 18.35 8.65
N GLU A 31 -18.14 17.92 8.80
CA GLU A 31 -18.68 16.75 8.08
C GLU A 31 -18.56 16.90 6.56
N ALA A 32 -18.80 18.12 6.04
CA ALA A 32 -18.65 18.42 4.62
C ALA A 32 -17.20 18.24 4.15
N ALA A 33 -16.22 18.71 4.94
CA ALA A 33 -14.80 18.56 4.62
C ALA A 33 -14.37 17.08 4.67
N ARG A 34 -14.79 16.32 5.68
CA ARG A 34 -14.54 14.86 5.77
C ARG A 34 -15.13 14.10 4.58
N THR A 35 -16.36 14.45 4.17
CA THR A 35 -17.02 13.86 2.99
C THR A 35 -16.24 14.16 1.71
N ARG A 36 -15.72 15.39 1.58
CA ARG A 36 -14.89 15.79 0.45
C ARG A 36 -13.56 15.03 0.40
N VAL A 37 -12.90 14.82 1.55
CA VAL A 37 -11.70 13.98 1.65
C VAL A 37 -11.99 12.55 1.20
N ALA A 38 -13.04 11.93 1.74
CA ALA A 38 -13.41 10.56 1.38
C ALA A 38 -13.70 10.42 -0.13
N THR A 39 -14.33 11.43 -0.73
CA THR A 39 -14.60 11.47 -2.18
C THR A 39 -13.30 11.54 -2.99
N GLN A 40 -12.34 12.37 -2.59
CA GLN A 40 -11.04 12.46 -3.26
C GLN A 40 -10.20 11.19 -3.09
N ILE A 41 -10.15 10.60 -1.89
CA ILE A 41 -9.47 9.32 -1.66
C ILE A 41 -10.03 8.23 -2.58
N LYS A 42 -11.37 8.15 -2.69
CA LYS A 42 -12.01 7.22 -3.61
C LYS A 42 -11.54 7.43 -5.05
N ALA A 43 -11.57 8.66 -5.54
CA ALA A 43 -11.13 8.98 -6.90
C ALA A 43 -9.65 8.63 -7.13
N MET A 44 -8.76 8.96 -6.19
CA MET A 44 -7.34 8.61 -6.25
C MET A 44 -7.13 7.09 -6.29
N VAL A 45 -7.83 6.33 -5.46
CA VAL A 45 -7.76 4.86 -5.48
C VAL A 45 -8.29 4.29 -6.80
N GLU A 46 -9.33 4.87 -7.37
CA GLU A 46 -9.84 4.49 -8.70
C GLU A 46 -8.80 4.77 -9.80
N GLU A 47 -8.11 5.91 -9.76
CA GLU A 47 -7.01 6.23 -10.68
C GLU A 47 -5.84 5.24 -10.56
N LEU A 48 -5.42 4.89 -9.34
CA LEU A 48 -4.38 3.89 -9.12
C LEU A 48 -4.79 2.52 -9.69
N ARG A 49 -6.03 2.09 -9.44
CA ARG A 49 -6.57 0.82 -9.95
C ARG A 49 -6.77 0.79 -11.46
N ALA A 50 -6.80 1.96 -12.11
CA ALA A 50 -6.88 2.05 -13.56
C ALA A 50 -5.54 1.69 -14.23
N ILE A 51 -4.41 1.79 -13.52
CA ILE A 51 -3.09 1.38 -14.01
C ILE A 51 -3.09 -0.14 -14.22
N LYS A 52 -2.79 -0.57 -15.45
CA LYS A 52 -2.82 -1.98 -15.87
C LYS A 52 -1.42 -2.58 -15.94
N GLN A 53 -1.37 -3.88 -15.69
CA GLN A 53 -0.21 -4.71 -15.97
C GLN A 53 -0.30 -5.19 -17.42
N ASP A 54 0.83 -5.23 -18.12
CA ASP A 54 0.86 -5.65 -19.52
C ASP A 54 0.73 -7.19 -19.67
N ASP A 55 1.34 -7.96 -18.76
CA ASP A 55 1.54 -9.42 -18.90
C ASP A 55 0.91 -10.28 -17.78
N GLY A 56 -0.30 -9.94 -17.32
CA GLY A 56 -1.12 -10.79 -16.42
C GLY A 56 -1.06 -10.43 -14.94
N PRO A 57 -1.79 -11.13 -14.05
CA PRO A 57 -1.78 -10.81 -12.62
C PRO A 57 -0.56 -11.43 -11.94
N TRP A 58 0.53 -10.67 -11.90
CA TRP A 58 1.70 -10.91 -11.05
C TRP A 58 1.70 -9.94 -9.86
N VAL A 59 2.31 -10.29 -8.74
CA VAL A 59 2.37 -9.41 -7.54
C VAL A 59 3.81 -8.93 -7.36
N GLY A 60 4.04 -7.62 -7.31
CA GLY A 60 5.39 -7.05 -7.33
C GLY A 60 5.42 -5.52 -7.35
N THR A 61 6.61 -4.93 -7.32
CA THR A 61 6.76 -3.47 -7.48
C THR A 61 6.34 -3.00 -8.88
N CYS A 62 6.26 -1.69 -9.11
CA CYS A 62 5.95 -1.13 -10.43
C CYS A 62 6.92 -1.57 -11.55
N SER A 63 8.15 -1.94 -11.19
CA SER A 63 9.17 -2.47 -12.10
C SER A 63 9.24 -3.99 -12.09
N ARG A 64 8.19 -4.68 -11.62
CA ARG A 64 8.12 -6.14 -11.44
C ARG A 64 9.26 -6.67 -10.56
N GLY A 65 9.59 -5.95 -9.50
CA GLY A 65 10.58 -6.35 -8.48
C GLY A 65 9.95 -6.90 -7.21
N SER A 66 10.79 -7.20 -6.22
CA SER A 66 10.37 -7.68 -4.90
C SER A 66 9.70 -6.57 -4.08
N LEU A 67 8.60 -6.91 -3.40
CA LEU A 67 7.88 -6.03 -2.48
C LEU A 67 8.44 -6.16 -1.06
N SER A 68 8.29 -5.10 -0.27
CA SER A 68 8.38 -5.17 1.19
C SER A 68 7.05 -5.71 1.73
N VAL A 69 7.04 -6.98 2.17
CA VAL A 69 5.82 -7.64 2.67
C VAL A 69 5.83 -7.64 4.20
N PRO A 70 4.86 -6.98 4.87
CA PRO A 70 4.79 -6.95 6.32
C PRO A 70 4.70 -8.36 6.94
N ARG A 71 5.46 -8.59 8.02
CA ARG A 71 5.52 -9.85 8.75
C ARG A 71 5.71 -9.60 10.25
N GLY A 72 4.59 -9.46 10.96
CA GLY A 72 4.62 -9.15 12.39
C GLY A 72 5.19 -7.75 12.61
N THR A 73 6.28 -7.65 13.37
CA THR A 73 7.00 -6.38 13.61
C THR A 73 8.07 -6.07 12.56
N ASP A 74 8.38 -7.02 11.67
CA ASP A 74 9.38 -6.88 10.61
C ASP A 74 8.73 -6.85 9.23
N ALA A 75 9.52 -6.58 8.19
CA ALA A 75 9.14 -6.77 6.80
C ALA A 75 10.12 -7.70 6.10
N ILE A 76 9.63 -8.49 5.14
CA ILE A 76 10.47 -9.34 4.29
C ILE A 76 10.37 -8.84 2.86
N THR A 77 11.52 -8.64 2.22
CA THR A 77 11.61 -8.43 0.78
C THR A 77 11.35 -9.75 0.05
N ALA A 78 10.25 -9.82 -0.71
CA ALA A 78 9.86 -11.04 -1.42
C ALA A 78 9.16 -10.74 -2.75
N GLY A 79 9.19 -11.71 -3.65
CA GLY A 79 8.68 -11.56 -5.02
C GLY A 79 9.74 -11.08 -6.02
N PRO A 80 9.35 -10.65 -7.23
CA PRO A 80 7.97 -10.65 -7.72
C PRO A 80 7.38 -12.07 -7.71
N PHE A 81 6.07 -12.16 -7.53
CA PHE A 81 5.32 -13.42 -7.61
C PHE A 81 4.64 -13.49 -8.97
N GLU A 82 4.85 -14.59 -9.70
CA GLU A 82 4.29 -14.77 -11.04
C GLU A 82 2.77 -14.98 -11.03
N SER A 83 2.19 -15.27 -9.86
CA SER A 83 0.75 -15.37 -9.69
C SER A 83 0.29 -14.95 -8.29
N VAL A 84 -0.99 -14.59 -8.19
CA VAL A 84 -1.69 -14.37 -6.91
C VAL A 84 -1.59 -15.60 -6.00
N ARG A 85 -1.63 -16.81 -6.57
CA ARG A 85 -1.47 -18.06 -5.81
C ARG A 85 -0.12 -18.11 -5.10
N ASP A 86 0.96 -17.82 -5.82
CA ASP A 86 2.32 -17.87 -5.25
C ASP A 86 2.48 -16.86 -4.11
N PHE A 87 1.86 -15.69 -4.23
CA PHE A 87 1.81 -14.69 -3.17
C PHE A 87 1.03 -15.20 -1.95
N HIS A 88 -0.19 -15.74 -2.13
CA HIS A 88 -0.97 -16.30 -1.01
C HIS A 88 -0.28 -17.49 -0.34
N ASP A 89 0.38 -18.35 -1.11
CA ASP A 89 1.17 -19.46 -0.59
C ASP A 89 2.35 -18.95 0.25
N PHE A 90 3.03 -17.88 -0.20
CA PHE A 90 4.09 -17.21 0.55
C PHE A 90 3.58 -16.61 1.87
N LEU A 91 2.42 -15.93 1.86
CA LEU A 91 1.78 -15.40 3.07
C LEU A 91 1.41 -16.51 4.07
N ASN A 92 1.18 -17.73 3.60
CA ASN A 92 0.82 -18.86 4.44
C ASN A 92 2.04 -19.61 5.04
N ILE A 93 3.26 -19.41 4.54
CA ILE A 93 4.49 -20.01 5.09
C ILE A 93 4.63 -19.82 6.62
N PRO A 94 4.55 -18.60 7.18
CA PRO A 94 4.71 -18.41 8.63
C PRO A 94 3.58 -19.06 9.41
N ILE A 95 2.37 -19.10 8.84
CA ILE A 95 1.20 -19.72 9.47
C ILE A 95 1.44 -21.23 9.61
N ARG A 96 1.95 -21.88 8.54
CA ARG A 96 2.31 -23.30 8.55
C ARG A 96 3.43 -23.63 9.54
N GLN A 97 4.32 -22.68 9.83
CA GLN A 97 5.42 -22.85 10.78
C GLN A 97 4.95 -22.77 12.24
N HIS A 98 3.93 -21.96 12.54
CA HIS A 98 3.53 -21.66 13.92
C HIS A 98 2.18 -22.25 14.34
N PHE A 99 1.38 -22.76 13.40
CA PHE A 99 0.05 -23.30 13.68
C PHE A 99 -0.15 -24.71 13.10
N PRO A 100 -1.09 -25.51 13.68
CA PRO A 100 -1.44 -26.82 13.14
C PRO A 100 -1.89 -26.76 11.68
N ALA A 101 -1.61 -27.84 10.93
CA ALA A 101 -1.87 -27.93 9.49
C ALA A 101 -3.32 -27.59 9.12
N GLU A 102 -4.30 -28.03 9.91
CA GLU A 102 -5.72 -27.74 9.71
C GLU A 102 -6.02 -26.23 9.77
N ARG A 103 -5.41 -25.50 10.71
CA ARG A 103 -5.57 -24.04 10.82
C ARG A 103 -4.91 -23.33 9.65
N ALA A 104 -3.72 -23.76 9.25
CA ALA A 104 -3.03 -23.18 8.10
C ALA A 104 -3.79 -23.43 6.78
N GLN A 105 -4.39 -24.61 6.61
CA GLN A 105 -5.23 -24.92 5.46
C GLN A 105 -6.51 -24.07 5.43
N ARG A 106 -7.19 -23.93 6.58
CA ARG A 106 -8.37 -23.05 6.68
C ARG A 106 -8.04 -21.61 6.33
N LEU A 107 -6.94 -21.06 6.87
CA LEU A 107 -6.54 -19.68 6.60
C LEU A 107 -6.13 -19.49 5.13
N ARG A 108 -5.45 -20.47 4.53
CA ARG A 108 -5.13 -20.40 3.10
C ARG A 108 -6.36 -20.41 2.20
N ALA A 109 -7.38 -21.17 2.57
CA ALA A 109 -8.63 -21.29 1.83
C ALA A 109 -9.51 -20.03 1.89
N VAL A 110 -9.23 -19.08 2.80
CA VAL A 110 -9.91 -17.76 2.82
C VAL A 110 -9.50 -16.92 1.61
N TYR A 111 -8.28 -17.10 1.11
CA TYR A 111 -7.78 -16.34 -0.04
C TYR A 111 -8.23 -16.97 -1.36
N THR A 112 -8.74 -16.13 -2.27
CA THR A 112 -9.10 -16.54 -3.63
C THR A 112 -7.97 -16.22 -4.59
N ASP A 113 -7.42 -17.23 -5.26
CA ASP A 113 -6.28 -17.07 -6.18
C ASP A 113 -6.61 -16.37 -7.50
N THR A 114 -7.88 -16.05 -7.73
CA THR A 114 -8.39 -15.40 -8.94
C THR A 114 -8.79 -13.94 -8.68
N CYS A 115 -8.33 -13.32 -7.59
CA CYS A 115 -8.56 -11.90 -7.37
C CYS A 115 -7.82 -11.06 -8.41
N GLN A 116 -8.37 -9.88 -8.69
CA GLN A 116 -7.70 -8.90 -9.55
C GLN A 116 -6.54 -8.28 -8.78
N VAL A 117 -5.42 -8.13 -9.47
CA VAL A 117 -4.25 -7.39 -8.98
C VAL A 117 -4.38 -5.93 -9.41
N TYR A 118 -4.13 -5.01 -8.49
CA TYR A 118 -4.19 -3.58 -8.77
C TYR A 118 -2.94 -2.86 -8.30
N PHE A 119 -2.55 -1.81 -9.03
CA PHE A 119 -1.59 -0.88 -8.49
C PHE A 119 -2.18 -0.17 -7.27
N SER A 120 -1.48 -0.24 -6.16
CA SER A 120 -1.91 0.28 -4.87
C SER A 120 -0.73 0.99 -4.18
N HIS A 121 -1.05 1.96 -3.33
CA HIS A 121 -0.05 2.63 -2.49
C HIS A 121 0.64 1.68 -1.50
N GLY A 122 -0.05 0.62 -1.05
CA GLY A 122 0.49 -0.38 -0.11
C GLY A 122 0.59 0.08 1.36
N ASN A 123 0.38 1.37 1.66
CA ASN A 123 0.43 1.93 3.01
C ASN A 123 -0.41 3.22 3.16
N LEU A 124 -1.65 3.19 2.64
CA LEU A 124 -2.52 4.36 2.61
C LEU A 124 -3.21 4.54 3.97
N ILE A 125 -2.57 5.27 4.87
CA ILE A 125 -3.04 5.61 6.22
C ILE A 125 -3.22 7.14 6.36
N PRO A 126 -4.05 7.63 7.29
CA PRO A 126 -4.30 9.07 7.46
C PRO A 126 -3.04 9.93 7.62
N GLU A 127 -2.02 9.42 8.30
CA GLU A 127 -0.72 10.07 8.54
C GLU A 127 0.04 10.39 7.25
N HIS A 128 -0.26 9.66 6.16
CA HIS A 128 0.35 9.81 4.86
C HIS A 128 -0.45 10.67 3.89
N ILE A 129 -1.60 11.19 4.32
CA ILE A 129 -2.50 12.01 3.50
C ILE A 129 -2.52 13.43 4.07
N PHE A 130 -2.14 14.42 3.26
CA PHE A 130 -2.14 15.82 3.68
C PHE A 130 -3.37 16.54 3.14
N VAL A 131 -3.96 17.42 3.97
CA VAL A 131 -5.20 18.15 3.66
C VAL A 131 -5.16 19.61 4.11
N VAL A 132 -6.00 20.43 3.49
CA VAL A 132 -6.45 21.72 4.03
C VAL A 132 -7.71 21.46 4.87
N PRO A 133 -7.68 21.57 6.21
CA PRO A 133 -8.79 21.15 7.07
C PRO A 133 -10.12 21.85 6.79
N GLU A 134 -10.07 23.14 6.44
CA GLU A 134 -11.28 23.96 6.26
C GLU A 134 -12.06 23.54 5.01
N SER A 135 -11.37 23.24 3.91
CA SER A 135 -12.00 22.84 2.65
C SER A 135 -12.14 21.32 2.52
N GLY A 136 -11.26 20.55 3.15
CA GLY A 136 -11.11 19.11 2.93
C GLY A 136 -10.41 18.76 1.62
N ASP A 137 -9.68 19.69 1.00
CA ASP A 137 -8.88 19.41 -0.18
C ASP A 137 -7.63 18.61 0.20
N ILE A 138 -7.39 17.50 -0.51
CA ILE A 138 -6.15 16.73 -0.37
C ILE A 138 -5.05 17.45 -1.13
N THR A 139 -3.94 17.72 -0.45
CA THR A 139 -2.78 18.45 -0.98
C THR A 139 -1.61 17.54 -1.32
N GLY A 140 -1.61 16.31 -0.82
CA GLY A 140 -0.58 15.33 -1.13
C GLY A 140 -0.79 13.99 -0.46
N VAL A 141 -0.16 12.96 -1.04
CA VAL A 141 -0.05 11.61 -0.48
C VAL A 141 1.42 11.22 -0.53
N ILE A 142 1.99 10.78 0.61
CA ILE A 142 3.42 10.47 0.77
C ILE A 142 3.63 9.00 1.19
N ASP A 143 4.90 8.58 1.33
CA ASP A 143 5.28 7.22 1.76
C ASP A 143 4.91 6.09 0.77
N TRP A 144 5.26 6.28 -0.50
CA TRP A 144 5.01 5.32 -1.59
C TRP A 144 5.99 4.13 -1.62
N ASP A 145 6.80 3.89 -0.59
CA ASP A 145 7.84 2.84 -0.60
C ASP A 145 7.25 1.42 -0.70
N SER A 146 6.01 1.24 -0.22
CA SER A 146 5.25 -0.01 -0.34
C SER A 146 4.39 -0.09 -1.61
N ALA A 147 4.50 0.88 -2.52
CA ALA A 147 3.65 0.93 -3.70
C ALA A 147 4.00 -0.17 -4.70
N GLY A 148 2.97 -0.79 -5.26
CA GLY A 148 3.13 -1.91 -6.15
C GLY A 148 1.81 -2.49 -6.61
N PHE A 149 1.91 -3.57 -7.36
CA PHE A 149 0.80 -4.39 -7.78
C PHE A 149 0.56 -5.46 -6.70
N TRP A 150 -0.60 -5.38 -6.05
CA TRP A 150 -1.05 -6.24 -4.95
C TRP A 150 -2.37 -6.95 -5.30
#